data_AF-A0A1H9W394-F1
#
_entry.id   AF-A0A1H9W394-F1
#
_cell.length_a   1.000
_cell.length_b   1.000
_cell.length_c   1.000
_cell.angle_alpha   90.00
_cell.angle_beta   90.00
_cell.angle_gamma   90.00
#
_symmetry.space_group_name_H-M   'P 1'
#
loop_
_entity.id
_entity.type
_entity.pdbx_description
1 polymer ?
#
loop_
_entity_poly.entity_id
_entity_poly.type
_entity_poly.pdbx_seq_one_letter_code
_entity_poly.pdbx_strand_id
1 'polypeptide(L)'
;MPSFDDLRRYLLGQLNAAVRRPGMYGGEAVILTLLDALAFADDRTDRWQNELESLVKRGAANAAMVSGAVHEVLGHRSEDVMASVYADLAHRQGWLSLDADSRIPGVLGEHDCLLDDVIAEYGEPPLWLGGTNPKYSKTLGYPDRSGALVFFHFMPEMRLMATRRGDGGFRDSFVFTPAGLSR
;
A
#
# COMPACT_ATOMS: atom_id res chain seq x y z
N MET A 1 -23.01 19.65 17.29
CA MET A 1 -22.03 19.73 16.17
C MET A 1 -20.93 18.73 16.46
N PRO A 2 -20.39 18.03 15.44
CA PRO A 2 -19.24 17.16 15.63
C PRO A 2 -18.03 17.97 16.13
N SER A 3 -17.24 17.38 17.03
CA SER A 3 -15.98 17.97 17.49
C SER A 3 -14.87 17.79 16.44
N PHE A 4 -13.72 18.44 16.67
CA PHE A 4 -12.54 18.23 15.84
C PHE A 4 -12.05 16.77 15.89
N ASP A 5 -12.08 16.14 17.07
CA ASP A 5 -11.71 14.74 17.24
C ASP A 5 -12.67 13.80 16.50
N ASP A 6 -13.96 14.13 16.44
CA ASP A 6 -14.94 13.36 15.66
C ASP A 6 -14.67 13.46 14.16
N LEU A 7 -14.36 14.67 13.67
CA LEU A 7 -13.97 14.87 12.28
C LEU A 7 -12.69 14.09 11.94
N ARG A 8 -11.67 14.18 12.80
CA ARG A 8 -10.41 13.45 12.62
C ARG A 8 -10.64 11.93 12.58
N ARG A 9 -11.44 11.40 13.52
CA ARG A 9 -11.80 9.97 13.55
C ARG A 9 -12.55 9.54 12.30
N TYR A 10 -13.47 10.37 11.82
CA TYR A 10 -14.18 10.12 10.57
C TYR A 10 -13.22 10.07 9.38
N LEU A 11 -12.32 11.06 9.24
CA LEU A 11 -11.33 11.10 8.16
C LEU A 11 -10.39 9.88 8.18
N LEU A 12 -9.92 9.46 9.36
CA LEU A 12 -9.14 8.24 9.51
C LEU A 12 -9.91 7.00 9.04
N GLY A 13 -11.18 6.88 9.42
CA GLY A 13 -12.05 5.79 8.95
C GLY A 13 -12.21 5.79 7.43
N GLN A 14 -12.42 6.96 6.83
CA GLN A 14 -12.53 7.10 5.37
C GLN A 14 -11.21 6.73 4.67
N LEU A 15 -10.06 7.19 5.18
CA LEU A 15 -8.75 6.85 4.62
C LEU A 15 -8.50 5.34 4.69
N ASN A 16 -8.75 4.71 5.84
CA ASN A 16 -8.55 3.27 6.02
C ASN A 16 -9.41 2.45 5.06
N ALA A 17 -10.65 2.87 4.80
CA ALA A 17 -11.53 2.22 3.83
C ALA A 17 -11.08 2.46 2.38
N ALA A 18 -10.71 3.70 2.03
CA ALA A 18 -10.28 4.07 0.69
C ALA A 18 -8.98 3.37 0.29
N VAL A 19 -8.00 3.30 1.18
CA VAL A 19 -6.72 2.59 0.94
C VAL A 19 -6.95 1.09 0.76
N ARG A 20 -7.84 0.46 1.56
CA ARG A 20 -8.13 -0.98 1.42
C ARG A 20 -8.90 -1.31 0.16
N ARG A 21 -9.72 -0.38 -0.37
CA ARG A 21 -10.63 -0.64 -1.50
C ARG A 21 -10.65 0.53 -2.50
N PRO A 22 -9.50 0.91 -3.09
CA PRO A 22 -9.34 2.13 -3.88
C PRO A 22 -10.43 2.29 -4.96
N GLY A 23 -10.68 1.25 -5.76
CA GLY A 23 -11.68 1.31 -6.84
C GLY A 23 -13.12 1.56 -6.38
N MET A 24 -13.48 1.26 -5.13
CA MET A 24 -14.81 1.56 -4.60
C MET A 24 -14.94 3.01 -4.10
N TYR A 25 -13.82 3.66 -3.80
CA TYR A 25 -13.76 4.98 -3.18
C TYR A 25 -13.23 6.07 -4.12
N GLY A 26 -13.16 5.82 -5.43
CA GLY A 26 -12.70 6.82 -6.41
C GLY A 26 -11.18 6.87 -6.61
N GLY A 27 -10.46 5.85 -6.13
CA GLY A 27 -9.06 5.63 -6.43
C GLY A 27 -8.10 6.64 -5.80
N GLU A 28 -6.98 6.85 -6.47
CA GLU A 28 -5.83 7.63 -5.98
C GLU A 28 -6.19 9.07 -5.60
N ALA A 29 -7.05 9.73 -6.37
CA ALA A 29 -7.43 11.13 -6.11
C ALA A 29 -8.10 11.29 -4.73
N VAL A 30 -9.03 10.40 -4.38
CA VAL A 30 -9.72 10.45 -3.08
C VAL A 30 -8.76 10.12 -1.94
N ILE A 31 -7.86 9.15 -2.12
CA ILE A 31 -6.82 8.84 -1.13
C ILE A 31 -5.96 10.07 -0.84
N LEU A 32 -5.49 10.77 -1.88
CA LEU A 32 -4.69 11.98 -1.74
C LEU A 32 -5.47 13.10 -1.03
N THR A 33 -6.74 13.32 -1.37
CA THR A 33 -7.59 14.31 -0.69
C THR A 33 -7.75 13.99 0.80
N LEU A 34 -7.95 12.72 1.16
CA LEU A 34 -8.08 12.31 2.56
C LEU A 34 -6.77 12.47 3.34
N LEU A 35 -5.63 12.15 2.71
CA LEU A 35 -4.30 12.36 3.31
C LEU A 35 -4.01 13.85 3.53
N ASP A 36 -4.36 14.71 2.57
CA ASP A 36 -4.19 16.16 2.69
C ASP A 36 -5.07 16.75 3.80
N ALA A 37 -6.33 16.32 3.88
CA ALA A 37 -7.25 16.73 4.95
C ALA A 37 -6.75 16.29 6.34
N LEU A 38 -6.21 15.08 6.46
CA LEU A 38 -5.60 14.60 7.71
C LEU A 38 -4.30 15.34 8.04
N ALA A 39 -3.47 15.65 7.04
CA ALA A 39 -2.26 16.44 7.24
C ALA A 39 -2.60 17.84 7.77
N PHE A 40 -3.61 18.49 7.20
CA PHE A 40 -4.11 19.77 7.69
C PHE A 40 -4.66 19.66 9.12
N ALA A 41 -5.47 18.64 9.39
CA ALA A 41 -6.04 18.43 10.73
C ALA A 41 -4.96 18.15 11.79
N ASP A 42 -3.90 17.43 11.45
CA ASP A 42 -2.83 17.08 12.39
C ASP A 42 -1.72 18.14 12.49
N ASP A 43 -1.86 19.29 11.80
CA ASP A 43 -0.83 20.33 11.66
C ASP A 43 0.50 19.76 11.10
N ARG A 44 0.38 18.92 10.06
CA ARG A 44 1.47 18.17 9.41
C ARG A 44 1.55 18.42 7.90
N THR A 45 0.96 19.51 7.39
CA THR A 45 0.94 19.82 5.96
C THR A 45 2.33 19.84 5.34
N ASP A 46 3.31 20.51 5.96
CA ASP A 46 4.68 20.56 5.44
C ASP A 46 5.33 19.17 5.39
N ARG A 47 5.09 18.36 6.43
CA ARG A 47 5.57 16.98 6.46
C ARG A 47 4.95 16.15 5.34
N TRP A 48 3.66 16.34 5.07
CA TRP A 48 2.98 15.65 3.99
C TRP A 48 3.50 16.06 2.60
N GLN A 49 3.74 17.35 2.38
CA GLN A 49 4.34 17.83 1.12
C GLN A 49 5.75 17.26 0.92
N ASN A 50 6.56 17.17 1.98
CA ASN A 50 7.88 16.54 1.92
C ASN A 50 7.81 15.05 1.55
N GLU A 51 6.80 14.31 2.02
CA GLU A 51 6.58 12.91 1.61
C GLU A 51 6.23 12.81 0.12
N LEU A 52 5.37 13.69 -0.39
CA LEU A 52 5.03 13.74 -1.82
C LEU A 52 6.25 14.07 -2.69
N GLU A 53 7.06 15.05 -2.28
CA GLU A 53 8.32 15.35 -2.96
C GLU A 53 9.29 14.17 -2.92
N SER A 54 9.37 13.46 -1.80
CA SER A 54 10.19 12.26 -1.64
C SER A 54 9.77 11.16 -2.61
N LEU A 55 8.46 10.95 -2.79
CA LEU A 55 7.95 10.02 -3.81
C LEU A 55 8.46 10.37 -5.20
N VAL A 56 8.42 11.65 -5.59
CA VAL A 56 8.92 12.09 -6.91
C VAL A 56 10.43 11.87 -7.00
N LYS A 57 11.20 12.31 -5.99
CA LYS A 57 12.67 12.19 -5.96
C LYS A 57 13.16 10.75 -6.10
N ARG A 58 12.43 9.78 -5.54
CA ARG A 58 12.76 8.35 -5.62
C ARG A 58 12.09 7.60 -6.77
N GLY A 59 11.39 8.30 -7.67
CA GLY A 59 10.69 7.72 -8.82
C GLY A 59 9.43 6.92 -8.47
N ALA A 60 8.87 7.11 -7.28
CA ALA A 60 7.63 6.48 -6.82
C ALA A 60 6.37 7.27 -7.20
N ALA A 61 6.52 8.44 -7.81
CA ALA A 61 5.44 9.21 -8.41
C ALA A 61 5.95 9.97 -9.64
N ASN A 62 5.08 10.15 -10.64
CA ASN A 62 5.34 11.00 -11.81
C ASN A 62 4.15 11.97 -12.03
N ALA A 63 4.00 12.53 -13.23
CA ALA A 63 2.88 13.43 -13.54
C ALA A 63 1.49 12.78 -13.38
N ALA A 64 1.40 11.45 -13.44
CA ALA A 64 0.22 10.65 -13.13
C ALA A 64 0.30 10.00 -11.74
N MET A 65 1.04 10.64 -10.82
CA MET A 65 1.22 10.24 -9.43
C MET A 65 1.78 8.80 -9.29
N VAL A 66 1.44 8.10 -8.20
CA VAL A 66 1.92 6.74 -7.94
C VAL A 66 1.37 5.78 -8.98
N SER A 67 0.13 5.95 -9.45
CA SER A 67 -0.43 5.10 -10.50
C SER A 67 0.43 5.10 -11.78
N GLY A 68 1.01 6.25 -12.12
CA GLY A 68 1.94 6.38 -13.25
C GLY A 68 3.25 5.63 -13.02
N ALA A 69 3.87 5.81 -11.85
CA ALA A 69 5.10 5.09 -11.51
C ALA A 69 4.89 3.56 -11.46
N VAL A 70 3.74 3.11 -10.93
CA VAL A 70 3.35 1.69 -10.94
C VAL A 70 3.26 1.15 -12.36
N HIS A 71 2.69 1.92 -13.29
CA HIS A 71 2.64 1.54 -14.70
C HIS A 71 4.02 1.40 -15.35
N GLU A 72 4.97 2.28 -15.03
CA GLU A 72 6.35 2.19 -15.53
C GLU A 72 7.12 0.98 -14.99
N VAL A 73 6.77 0.51 -13.78
CA VAL A 73 7.39 -0.67 -13.16
C VAL A 73 6.75 -1.97 -13.63
N LEU A 74 5.42 -2.03 -13.70
CA LEU A 74 4.66 -3.27 -13.96
C LEU A 74 4.18 -3.42 -15.42
N GLY A 75 4.34 -2.40 -16.26
CA GLY A 75 3.76 -2.37 -17.60
C GLY A 75 2.24 -2.16 -17.64
N HIS A 76 1.56 -2.12 -16.48
CA HIS A 76 0.13 -1.85 -16.35
C HIS A 76 -0.17 -1.10 -15.05
N ARG A 77 -1.31 -0.41 -14.99
CA ARG A 77 -1.78 0.19 -13.73
C ARG A 77 -2.29 -0.90 -12.79
N SER A 78 -2.12 -0.70 -11.49
CA SER A 78 -2.72 -1.55 -10.46
C SER A 78 -3.09 -0.70 -9.26
N GLU A 79 -4.39 -0.65 -8.95
CA GLU A 79 -4.89 0.13 -7.82
C GLU A 79 -4.41 -0.44 -6.48
N ASP A 80 -4.30 -1.77 -6.35
CA ASP A 80 -3.84 -2.40 -5.11
C ASP A 80 -2.36 -2.11 -4.83
N VAL A 81 -1.53 -2.12 -5.89
CA VAL A 81 -0.10 -1.77 -5.78
C VAL A 81 0.07 -0.28 -5.49
N MET A 82 -0.71 0.59 -6.16
CA MET A 82 -0.74 2.03 -5.85
C MET A 82 -1.15 2.27 -4.41
N ALA A 83 -2.23 1.63 -3.94
CA ALA A 83 -2.70 1.74 -2.58
C ALA A 83 -1.66 1.29 -1.56
N SER A 84 -0.79 0.32 -1.89
CA SER A 84 0.31 -0.10 -1.02
C SER A 84 1.30 1.02 -0.70
N VAL A 85 1.52 1.97 -1.63
CA VAL A 85 2.43 3.09 -1.42
C VAL A 85 1.81 4.09 -0.45
N TYR A 86 0.53 4.41 -0.63
CA TYR A 86 -0.19 5.29 0.29
C TYR A 86 -0.46 4.64 1.64
N ALA A 87 -0.65 3.32 1.69
CA ALA A 87 -0.77 2.56 2.93
C ALA A 87 0.52 2.68 3.77
N ASP A 88 1.68 2.53 3.15
CA ASP A 88 2.97 2.68 3.82
C ASP A 88 3.15 4.10 4.41
N LEU A 89 2.81 5.13 3.62
CA LEU A 89 2.84 6.52 4.09
C LEU A 89 1.88 6.76 5.25
N ALA A 90 0.62 6.32 5.12
CA ALA A 90 -0.38 6.45 6.17
C ALA A 90 0.04 5.71 7.44
N HIS A 91 0.63 4.52 7.31
CA HIS A 91 1.14 3.74 8.44
C HIS A 91 2.26 4.49 9.18
N ARG A 92 3.25 5.03 8.46
CA ARG A 92 4.35 5.83 9.04
C ARG A 92 3.87 7.09 9.77
N GLN A 93 2.71 7.62 9.41
CA GLN A 93 2.10 8.78 10.04
C GLN A 93 1.18 8.43 11.23
N GLY A 94 0.89 7.15 11.44
CA GLY A 94 -0.09 6.67 12.43
C GLY A 94 -1.54 6.88 12.00
N TRP A 95 -1.78 6.97 10.69
CA TRP A 95 -3.11 7.16 10.09
C TRP A 95 -3.75 5.87 9.57
N LEU A 96 -2.99 4.78 9.48
CA LEU A 96 -3.48 3.47 9.07
C LEU A 96 -3.57 2.54 10.29
N SER A 97 -4.74 1.94 10.50
CA SER A 97 -4.93 0.87 11.47
C SER A 97 -4.64 -0.48 10.83
N LEU A 98 -4.06 -1.41 11.59
CA LEU A 98 -3.82 -2.79 11.18
C LEU A 98 -4.80 -3.71 11.90
N ASP A 99 -5.29 -4.73 11.21
CA ASP A 99 -6.38 -5.62 11.69
C ASP A 99 -5.85 -6.83 12.48
N ALA A 100 -4.54 -7.07 12.46
CA ALA A 100 -3.85 -8.15 13.18
C ALA A 100 -2.44 -7.72 13.62
N ASP A 101 -1.86 -8.46 14.57
CA ASP A 101 -0.50 -8.21 15.08
C ASP A 101 0.60 -9.08 14.42
N SER A 102 0.23 -9.87 13.39
CA SER A 102 1.15 -10.74 12.66
C SER A 102 2.34 -9.94 12.10
N ARG A 103 3.54 -10.51 12.20
CA ARG A 103 4.79 -9.89 11.71
C ARG A 103 5.63 -10.88 10.96
N ILE A 104 6.38 -10.39 9.99
CA ILE A 104 7.30 -11.22 9.19
C ILE A 104 8.77 -10.93 9.50
N PRO A 105 9.69 -11.89 9.29
CA PRO A 105 11.11 -11.69 9.54
C PRO A 105 11.78 -10.69 8.58
N GLY A 106 11.18 -10.39 7.43
CA GLY A 106 11.72 -9.49 6.38
C GLY A 106 11.17 -9.84 4.99
N VAL A 107 11.67 -9.18 3.93
CA VAL A 107 11.27 -9.47 2.54
C VAL A 107 11.62 -10.91 2.17
N LEU A 108 10.62 -11.63 1.68
CA LEU A 108 10.69 -12.99 1.17
C LEU A 108 9.90 -13.01 -0.14
N GLY A 109 10.50 -13.44 -1.24
CA GLY A 109 9.83 -13.35 -2.54
C GLY A 109 10.65 -13.73 -3.77
N GLU A 110 11.67 -14.57 -3.63
CA GLU A 110 12.49 -15.02 -4.77
C GLU A 110 11.86 -16.21 -5.52
N HIS A 111 10.76 -16.75 -5.01
CA HIS A 111 10.10 -17.94 -5.55
C HIS A 111 8.61 -17.69 -5.74
N ASP A 112 8.01 -18.42 -6.69
CA ASP A 112 6.57 -18.44 -6.87
C ASP A 112 5.91 -19.08 -5.65
N CYS A 113 4.91 -18.39 -5.07
CA CYS A 113 4.03 -18.94 -4.06
C CYS A 113 2.59 -18.48 -4.29
N LEU A 114 1.64 -19.17 -3.67
CA LEU A 114 0.24 -18.79 -3.66
C LEU A 114 -0.09 -17.96 -2.42
N LEU A 115 -1.20 -17.23 -2.48
CA LEU A 115 -1.74 -16.49 -1.34
C LEU A 115 -1.87 -17.35 -0.08
N ASP A 116 -2.42 -18.56 -0.23
CA ASP A 116 -2.63 -19.49 0.88
C ASP A 116 -1.30 -19.95 1.50
N ASP A 117 -0.24 -20.06 0.71
CA ASP A 117 1.11 -20.39 1.22
C ASP A 117 1.63 -19.27 2.12
N VAL A 118 1.47 -18.01 1.68
CA VAL A 118 1.88 -16.82 2.45
C VAL A 118 1.10 -16.70 3.76
N ILE A 119 -0.21 -16.96 3.73
CA ILE A 119 -1.06 -16.93 4.94
C ILE A 119 -0.73 -18.12 5.86
N ALA A 120 -0.47 -19.31 5.30
CA ALA A 120 -0.08 -20.48 6.10
C ALA A 120 1.29 -20.26 6.79
N GLU A 121 2.21 -19.56 6.13
CA GLU A 121 3.55 -19.30 6.67
C GLU A 121 3.55 -18.15 7.70
N TYR A 122 2.85 -17.05 7.43
CA TYR A 122 2.94 -15.82 8.24
C TYR A 122 1.70 -15.49 9.08
N GLY A 123 0.62 -16.28 8.94
CA GLY A 123 -0.65 -16.04 9.61
C GLY A 123 -1.53 -15.02 8.88
N GLU A 124 -2.58 -14.56 9.55
CA GLU A 124 -3.54 -13.60 8.98
C GLU A 124 -2.84 -12.27 8.67
N PRO A 125 -2.98 -11.71 7.46
CA PRO A 125 -2.39 -10.43 7.08
C PRO A 125 -3.01 -9.26 7.84
N PRO A 126 -2.20 -8.42 8.50
CA PRO A 126 -2.67 -7.21 9.18
C PRO A 126 -3.31 -6.18 8.26
N LEU A 127 -2.99 -6.22 6.98
CA LEU A 127 -3.52 -5.30 5.98
C LEU A 127 -3.87 -6.05 4.71
N TRP A 128 -5.13 -5.92 4.28
CA TRP A 128 -5.62 -6.47 3.02
C TRP A 128 -6.05 -5.34 2.09
N LEU A 129 -5.43 -5.25 0.92
CA LEU A 129 -5.79 -4.29 -0.13
C LEU A 129 -6.42 -5.05 -1.31
N GLY A 130 -7.61 -4.61 -1.70
CA GLY A 130 -8.37 -5.18 -2.80
C GLY A 130 -9.57 -6.03 -2.35
N GLY A 131 -10.18 -6.69 -3.33
CA GLY A 131 -11.36 -7.53 -3.13
C GLY A 131 -11.08 -8.90 -2.50
N THR A 132 -12.12 -9.53 -1.96
CA THR A 132 -12.10 -10.96 -1.57
C THR A 132 -12.25 -11.90 -2.76
N ASN A 133 -12.65 -11.39 -3.92
CA ASN A 133 -12.81 -12.20 -5.13
C ASN A 133 -11.43 -12.63 -5.67
N PRO A 134 -11.18 -13.94 -5.85
CA PRO A 134 -9.89 -14.46 -6.31
C PRO A 134 -9.57 -14.21 -7.79
N LYS A 135 -10.54 -13.71 -8.57
CA LYS A 135 -10.31 -13.35 -9.98
C LYS A 135 -9.59 -12.02 -10.16
N TYR A 136 -9.42 -11.25 -9.08
CA TYR A 136 -8.78 -9.95 -9.10
C TYR A 136 -7.50 -9.99 -8.29
N SER A 137 -6.54 -9.14 -8.68
CA SER A 137 -5.34 -8.89 -7.91
C SER A 137 -5.68 -8.49 -6.47
N LYS A 138 -4.69 -8.64 -5.61
CA LYS A 138 -4.74 -8.12 -4.25
C LYS A 138 -3.35 -7.91 -3.72
N THR A 139 -3.25 -7.11 -2.68
CA THR A 139 -2.00 -6.90 -1.97
C THR A 139 -2.19 -7.19 -0.49
N LEU A 140 -1.32 -8.01 0.08
CA LEU A 140 -1.22 -8.19 1.53
C LEU A 140 -0.12 -7.31 2.09
N GLY A 141 -0.33 -6.72 3.26
CA GLY A 141 0.69 -5.95 3.98
C GLY A 141 0.97 -6.56 5.35
N TYR A 142 2.25 -6.78 5.64
CA TYR A 142 2.74 -7.22 6.94
C TYR A 142 3.80 -6.24 7.47
N PRO A 143 3.74 -5.85 8.74
CA PRO A 143 4.87 -5.20 9.38
C PRO A 143 6.02 -6.20 9.56
N ASP A 144 7.24 -5.75 9.27
CA ASP A 144 8.45 -6.48 9.63
C ASP A 144 8.85 -6.24 11.10
N ARG A 145 10.01 -6.76 11.51
CA ARG A 145 10.53 -6.59 12.87
C ARG A 145 10.80 -5.12 13.26
N SER A 146 11.08 -4.25 12.29
CA SER A 146 11.26 -2.81 12.49
C SER A 146 9.94 -2.04 12.52
N GLY A 147 8.84 -2.68 12.12
CA GLY A 147 7.52 -2.08 11.96
C GLY A 147 7.30 -1.44 10.57
N ALA A 148 8.25 -1.53 9.65
CA ALA A 148 8.03 -1.11 8.27
C ALA A 148 7.11 -2.12 7.55
N LEU A 149 6.23 -1.62 6.68
CA LEU A 149 5.35 -2.50 5.93
C LEU A 149 6.08 -3.16 4.76
N VAL A 150 5.85 -4.46 4.62
CA VAL A 150 6.23 -5.29 3.48
C VAL A 150 4.96 -5.74 2.80
N PHE A 151 4.91 -5.54 1.48
CA PHE A 151 3.73 -5.83 0.68
C PHE A 151 3.98 -7.04 -0.21
N PHE A 152 3.01 -7.94 -0.29
CA PHE A 152 2.97 -9.06 -1.20
C PHE A 152 1.91 -8.78 -2.25
N HIS A 153 2.32 -8.60 -3.49
CA HIS A 153 1.45 -8.26 -4.61
C HIS A 153 1.09 -9.53 -5.37
N PHE A 154 -0.18 -9.89 -5.37
CA PHE A 154 -0.71 -11.06 -6.04
C PHE A 154 -1.40 -10.67 -7.33
N MET A 155 -1.12 -11.44 -8.38
CA MET A 155 -1.86 -11.36 -9.63
C MET A 155 -3.19 -12.14 -9.51
N PRO A 156 -4.05 -12.13 -10.55
CA PRO A 156 -5.16 -13.08 -10.64
C PRO A 156 -4.69 -14.53 -10.38
N GLU A 157 -5.61 -15.42 -10.02
CA GLU A 157 -5.26 -16.80 -9.61
C GLU A 157 -4.39 -16.89 -8.34
N MET A 158 -4.22 -15.79 -7.61
CA MET A 158 -3.61 -15.73 -6.28
C MET A 158 -2.13 -16.10 -6.24
N ARG A 159 -1.42 -15.91 -7.37
CA ARG A 159 0.02 -16.13 -7.44
C ARG A 159 0.79 -14.88 -7.07
N LEU A 160 1.84 -15.02 -6.27
CA LEU A 160 2.73 -13.92 -5.90
C LEU A 160 3.50 -13.44 -7.14
N MET A 161 3.36 -12.15 -7.44
CA MET A 161 4.05 -11.47 -8.55
C MET A 161 5.30 -10.76 -8.06
N ALA A 162 5.19 -10.02 -6.96
CA ALA A 162 6.31 -9.28 -6.40
C ALA A 162 6.08 -9.02 -4.92
N THR A 163 7.18 -8.81 -4.20
CA THR A 163 7.14 -8.14 -2.89
C THR A 163 7.69 -6.74 -2.99
N ARG A 164 7.18 -5.83 -2.14
CA ARG A 164 7.65 -4.44 -2.07
C ARG A 164 7.96 -4.06 -0.63
N ARG A 165 9.13 -3.45 -0.40
CA ARG A 165 9.49 -2.87 0.91
C ARG A 165 10.33 -1.61 0.75
N GLY A 166 10.11 -0.68 1.68
CA GLY A 166 11.01 0.43 1.93
C GLY A 166 10.78 1.65 1.05
N ASP A 167 11.68 2.61 1.26
CA ASP A 167 11.66 3.99 0.78
C ASP A 167 12.80 4.30 -0.21
N GLY A 168 13.51 3.28 -0.68
CA GLY A 168 14.50 3.40 -1.74
C GLY A 168 13.92 3.77 -3.10
N GLY A 169 14.76 3.70 -4.14
CA GLY A 169 14.35 3.85 -5.54
C GLY A 169 13.17 2.95 -5.86
N PHE A 170 12.13 3.48 -6.50
CA PHE A 170 10.83 2.81 -6.53
C PHE A 170 10.88 1.43 -7.19
N ARG A 171 11.56 1.31 -8.34
CA ARG A 171 11.78 0.02 -9.00
C ARG A 171 12.58 -0.95 -8.13
N ASP A 172 13.61 -0.46 -7.46
CA ASP A 172 14.49 -1.27 -6.60
C ASP A 172 13.80 -1.71 -5.30
N SER A 173 12.67 -1.08 -4.95
CA SER A 173 11.85 -1.50 -3.82
C SER A 173 11.05 -2.78 -4.09
N PHE A 174 11.01 -3.27 -5.34
CA PHE A 174 10.35 -4.51 -5.74
C PHE A 174 11.32 -5.68 -5.86
N VAL A 175 10.93 -6.83 -5.32
CA VAL A 175 11.55 -8.13 -5.60
C VAL A 175 10.51 -8.97 -6.32
N PHE A 176 10.74 -9.20 -7.62
CA PHE A 176 9.82 -9.96 -8.47
C PHE A 176 10.10 -11.47 -8.37
N THR A 177 9.02 -12.25 -8.38
CA THR A 177 9.09 -13.70 -8.53
C THR A 177 9.32 -14.07 -10.01
N PRO A 178 9.70 -15.32 -10.34
CA PRO A 178 9.72 -15.81 -11.71
C PRO A 178 8.39 -15.55 -12.46
N ALA A 179 7.24 -15.78 -11.81
CA ALA A 179 5.94 -15.45 -12.38
C ALA A 179 5.78 -13.96 -12.68
N GLY A 180 6.22 -13.09 -11.77
CA GLY A 180 6.16 -11.64 -11.99
C GLY A 180 7.05 -11.12 -13.11
N LEU A 181 8.21 -11.74 -13.32
CA LEU A 181 9.13 -11.40 -14.42
C LEU A 181 8.66 -11.91 -15.79
N SER A 182 7.79 -12.92 -15.81
CA SER A 182 7.31 -13.54 -17.06
C SER A 182 6.19 -12.76 -17.77
N ARG A 183 5.84 -11.57 -17.28
CA ARG A 183 4.77 -10.70 -17.79
C ARG A 183 5.27 -9.49 -18.58
#